data_AF-A0A946UNH1-F1
#
_entry.id   AF-A0A946UNH1-F1
#
_cell.length_a   1.000
_cell.length_b   1.000
_cell.length_c   1.000
_cell.angle_alpha   90.00
_cell.angle_beta   90.00
_cell.angle_gamma   90.00
#
_symmetry.space_group_name_H-M   'P 1'
#
loop_
_entity.id
_entity.type
_entity.pdbx_description
1 polymer ?
#
loop_
_entity_poly.entity_id
_entity_poly.type
_entity_poly.pdbx_seq_one_letter_code
_entity_poly.pdbx_strand_id
1 'polypeptide(L)'
;EVMGAHVGPYECHITGRRIRLATRAGVALFGDMGIEANLLEFGEEQKRQLKAAVALHKKHRALIFSGNLIRFDMHDFESAFGIVSQNRREALFSYALLKTSPQSTPGRFLFRGLKRKAHYDVKIAWPLAPRSYSGSILDVIGSTPVSGDALMRAGMQLPIMEPESLLVFHLVQAS
;
A
#
# COMPACT_ATOMS: atom_id res chain seq x y z
N GLU A 1 -13.94 8.13 14.00
CA GLU A 1 -12.84 7.80 14.93
C GLU A 1 -11.53 8.16 14.26
N VAL A 2 -10.60 8.82 14.96
CA VAL A 2 -9.27 9.17 14.41
C VAL A 2 -8.25 8.33 15.17
N MET A 3 -7.64 7.36 14.49
CA MET A 3 -6.57 6.53 15.05
C MET A 3 -5.23 7.14 14.66
N GLY A 4 -4.46 7.61 15.66
CA GLY A 4 -3.08 8.06 15.45
C GLY A 4 -2.17 6.91 15.01
N ALA A 5 -1.30 7.14 14.03
CA ALA A 5 -0.36 6.15 13.54
C ALA A 5 0.98 6.79 13.17
N HIS A 6 2.04 6.49 13.92
CA HIS A 6 3.29 7.24 13.84
C HIS A 6 4.45 6.41 13.27
N VAL A 7 5.31 7.06 12.48
CA VAL A 7 6.56 6.46 12.00
C VAL A 7 7.61 6.54 13.11
N GLY A 8 7.88 5.40 13.74
CA GLY A 8 8.83 5.27 14.84
C GLY A 8 10.32 5.23 14.44
N PRO A 9 11.24 4.86 15.35
CA PRO A 9 12.65 4.60 15.06
C PRO A 9 12.87 3.34 14.21
N TYR A 10 14.13 3.05 13.82
CA TYR A 10 14.48 1.84 13.08
C TYR A 10 14.27 0.56 13.89
N GLU A 11 14.72 0.55 15.15
CA GLU A 11 14.47 -0.52 16.11
C GLU A 11 13.31 -0.12 17.01
N CYS A 12 12.22 -0.89 16.97
CA CYS A 12 11.03 -0.61 17.76
C CYS A 12 11.31 -0.75 19.26
N HIS A 13 11.14 0.32 20.04
CA HIS A 13 11.38 0.32 21.50
C HIS A 13 10.52 -0.66 22.30
N ILE A 14 9.37 -1.11 21.76
CA ILE A 14 8.46 -2.03 22.43
C ILE A 14 8.79 -3.49 22.10
N THR A 15 9.18 -3.78 20.86
CA THR A 15 9.28 -5.17 20.36
C THR A 15 10.68 -5.57 19.92
N GLY A 16 11.63 -4.64 19.82
CA GLY A 16 12.97 -4.86 19.26
C GLY A 16 12.99 -5.13 17.76
N ARG A 17 11.84 -5.24 17.08
CA ARG A 17 11.78 -5.49 15.63
C ARG A 17 12.38 -4.35 14.83
N ARG A 18 13.11 -4.71 13.77
CA ARG A 18 13.77 -3.78 12.84
C ARG A 18 13.10 -3.82 11.47
N ILE A 19 12.12 -2.95 11.27
CA ILE A 19 11.35 -2.88 10.03
C ILE A 19 11.83 -1.68 9.20
N ARG A 20 11.93 -1.86 7.89
CA ARG A 20 12.36 -0.79 6.96
C ARG A 20 11.43 0.42 7.03
N LEU A 21 12.02 1.61 6.87
CA LEU A 21 11.29 2.88 6.92
C LEU A 21 10.11 2.91 5.97
N ALA A 22 10.28 2.40 4.74
CA ALA A 22 9.21 2.34 3.75
C ALA A 22 7.98 1.58 4.26
N THR A 23 8.17 0.40 4.86
CA THR A 23 7.07 -0.38 5.43
C THR A 23 6.43 0.35 6.61
N ARG A 24 7.22 0.89 7.54
CA ARG A 24 6.71 1.64 8.70
C ARG A 24 5.87 2.85 8.26
N ALA A 25 6.36 3.61 7.28
CA ALA A 25 5.66 4.77 6.73
C ALA A 25 4.38 4.40 5.97
N GLY A 26 4.40 3.29 5.23
CA GLY A 26 3.23 2.81 4.50
C GLY A 26 2.12 2.27 5.41
N VAL A 27 2.45 1.74 6.58
CA VAL A 27 1.47 1.40 7.63
C VAL A 27 0.89 2.67 8.25
N ALA A 28 1.75 3.61 8.67
CA ALA A 28 1.33 4.87 9.28
C ALA A 28 0.48 5.76 8.35
N LEU A 29 0.65 5.61 7.02
CA LEU A 29 -0.07 6.35 5.98
C LEU A 29 -1.59 6.41 6.18
N PHE A 30 -2.19 5.32 6.67
CA PHE A 30 -3.64 5.14 6.74
C PHE A 30 -4.28 5.58 8.06
N GLY A 31 -3.48 6.04 9.03
CA GLY A 31 -3.98 6.68 10.25
C GLY A 31 -3.87 8.21 10.18
N ASP A 32 -4.05 8.86 11.32
CA ASP A 32 -3.56 10.23 11.51
C ASP A 32 -2.03 10.18 11.64
N MET A 33 -1.38 10.45 10.51
CA MET A 33 0.03 10.13 10.32
C MET A 33 0.93 11.10 11.08
N GLY A 34 1.77 10.56 11.95
CA GLY A 34 2.79 11.30 12.69
C GLY A 34 4.19 10.72 12.54
N ILE A 35 5.16 11.38 13.17
CA ILE A 35 6.57 10.96 13.17
C ILE A 35 7.05 10.98 14.63
N GLU A 36 7.56 9.84 15.10
CA GLU A 36 8.10 9.65 16.44
C GLU A 36 9.50 9.02 16.34
N ALA A 37 10.42 9.76 15.73
CA ALA A 37 11.80 9.33 15.52
C ALA A 37 12.77 10.52 15.59
N ASN A 38 14.01 10.28 16.01
CA ASN A 38 15.05 11.29 15.96
C ASN A 38 15.52 11.51 14.51
N LEU A 39 15.04 12.60 13.89
CA LEU A 39 15.38 12.92 12.49
C LEU A 39 16.85 13.32 12.28
N LEU A 40 17.59 13.65 13.34
CA LEU A 40 19.01 13.94 13.27
C LEU A 40 19.84 12.70 12.92
N GLU A 41 19.32 11.51 13.22
CA GLU A 41 19.97 10.23 12.94
C GLU A 41 19.67 9.70 11.52
N PHE A 42 18.79 10.38 10.78
CA PHE A 42 18.35 9.91 9.46
C PHE A 42 19.35 10.37 8.40
N GLY A 43 19.79 9.44 7.55
CA GLY A 43 20.50 9.75 6.32
C GLY A 43 19.59 10.39 5.27
N GLU A 44 20.19 10.92 4.20
CA GLU A 44 19.47 11.65 3.14
C GLU A 44 18.41 10.79 2.43
N GLU A 45 18.69 9.50 2.23
CA GLU A 45 17.73 8.53 1.71
C GLU A 45 16.48 8.43 2.58
N GLN A 46 16.67 8.29 3.89
CA GLN A 46 15.58 8.12 4.85
C GLN A 46 14.73 9.40 4.94
N LYS A 47 15.38 10.58 4.95
CA LYS A 47 14.68 11.87 4.90
C LYS A 47 13.87 12.01 3.61
N ARG A 48 14.42 11.61 2.46
CA ARG A 48 13.70 11.63 1.18
C ARG A 48 12.47 10.73 1.20
N GLN A 49 12.62 9.50 1.71
CA GLN A 49 11.49 8.58 1.87
C GLN A 49 10.43 9.16 2.80
N LEU A 50 10.82 9.70 3.95
CA LEU A 50 9.87 10.27 4.91
C LEU A 50 9.12 11.47 4.33
N LYS A 51 9.82 12.37 3.63
CA LYS A 51 9.21 13.51 2.93
C LYS A 51 8.18 13.05 1.90
N ALA A 52 8.51 12.01 1.12
CA ALA A 52 7.60 11.44 0.15
C ALA A 52 6.37 10.79 0.81
N ALA A 53 6.55 10.06 1.91
CA ALA A 53 5.44 9.46 2.66
C ALA A 53 4.48 10.52 3.22
N VAL A 54 5.01 11.61 3.80
CA VAL A 54 4.20 12.73 4.29
C VAL A 54 3.46 13.42 3.15
N ALA A 55 4.10 13.60 1.99
CA ALA A 55 3.45 14.17 0.81
C ALA A 55 2.31 13.26 0.31
N LEU A 56 2.53 11.94 0.28
CA LEU A 56 1.52 10.96 -0.10
C LEU A 56 0.33 10.97 0.87
N HIS A 57 0.57 11.00 2.18
CA HIS A 57 -0.48 11.12 3.18
C HIS A 57 -1.29 12.40 2.97
N LYS A 58 -0.62 13.56 2.86
CA LYS A 58 -1.32 14.83 2.62
C LYS A 58 -2.16 14.83 1.34
N LYS A 59 -1.67 14.18 0.28
CA LYS A 59 -2.39 14.04 -0.99
C LYS A 59 -3.68 13.22 -0.83
N HIS A 60 -3.66 12.14 -0.06
CA HIS A 60 -4.79 11.20 0.04
C HIS A 60 -5.56 11.23 1.36
N ARG A 61 -5.19 12.08 2.33
CA ARG A 61 -5.83 12.13 3.66
C ARG A 61 -7.35 12.29 3.59
N ALA A 62 -7.86 13.08 2.63
CA ALA A 62 -9.29 13.24 2.44
C ALA A 62 -9.96 11.90 2.10
N LEU A 63 -9.38 11.11 1.20
CA LEU A 63 -9.85 9.77 0.88
C LEU A 63 -9.70 8.82 2.08
N ILE A 64 -8.55 8.84 2.76
CA ILE A 64 -8.27 7.97 3.92
C ILE A 64 -9.33 8.15 5.01
N PHE A 65 -9.72 9.39 5.33
CA PHE A 65 -10.67 9.66 6.41
C PHE A 65 -12.16 9.63 6.01
N SER A 66 -12.49 9.74 4.72
CA SER A 66 -13.89 9.79 4.25
C SER A 66 -14.34 8.57 3.45
N GLY A 67 -13.38 7.72 3.03
CA GLY A 67 -13.64 6.55 2.22
C GLY A 67 -14.17 5.37 3.02
N ASN A 68 -14.69 4.38 2.30
CA ASN A 68 -15.19 3.13 2.87
C ASN A 68 -14.04 2.15 3.06
N LEU A 69 -13.87 1.64 4.29
CA LEU A 69 -12.93 0.57 4.59
C LEU A 69 -13.40 -0.77 4.00
N ILE A 70 -12.52 -1.39 3.23
CA ILE A 70 -12.67 -2.74 2.67
C ILE A 70 -11.69 -3.64 3.40
N ARG A 71 -12.20 -4.69 4.03
CA ARG A 71 -11.40 -5.72 4.71
C ARG A 71 -11.24 -6.97 3.84
N PHE A 72 -10.14 -7.66 4.05
CA PHE A 72 -9.81 -8.93 3.40
C PHE A 72 -9.55 -9.99 4.47
N ASP A 73 -9.99 -11.20 4.18
CA ASP A 73 -9.59 -12.40 4.91
C ASP A 73 -8.32 -12.91 4.23
N MET A 74 -7.20 -12.79 4.94
CA MET A 74 -5.86 -13.07 4.42
C MET A 74 -5.22 -14.20 5.23
N HIS A 75 -4.22 -14.87 4.65
CA HIS A 75 -3.40 -15.81 5.41
C HIS A 75 -2.59 -15.12 6.51
N ASP A 76 -2.09 -15.86 7.49
CA ASP A 76 -1.36 -15.32 8.65
C ASP A 76 0.00 -14.65 8.29
N PHE A 77 0.52 -14.92 7.10
CA PHE A 77 1.74 -14.33 6.56
C PHE A 77 1.51 -13.07 5.74
N GLU A 78 0.27 -12.62 5.56
CA GLU A 78 -0.10 -11.45 4.74
C GLU A 78 -1.18 -10.61 5.42
N SER A 79 -1.28 -9.34 5.04
CA SER A 79 -2.32 -8.44 5.52
C SER A 79 -2.72 -7.49 4.41
N ALA A 80 -4.02 -7.29 4.22
CA ALA A 80 -4.52 -6.38 3.21
C ALA A 80 -5.81 -5.69 3.64
N PHE A 81 -5.96 -4.45 3.19
CA PHE A 81 -7.18 -3.66 3.33
C PHE A 81 -7.21 -2.59 2.23
N GLY A 82 -8.37 -1.98 2.02
CA GLY A 82 -8.50 -0.86 1.10
C GLY A 82 -9.41 0.23 1.63
N ILE A 83 -9.24 1.43 1.11
CA ILE A 83 -10.12 2.58 1.31
C ILE A 83 -10.63 2.98 -0.06
N VAL A 84 -11.95 2.88 -0.27
CA VAL A 84 -12.59 3.21 -1.55
C VAL A 84 -13.45 4.46 -1.36
N SER A 85 -13.31 5.44 -2.26
CA SER A 85 -14.12 6.65 -2.21
C SER A 85 -15.62 6.32 -2.29
N GLN A 86 -16.48 7.16 -1.70
CA GLN A 86 -17.92 6.91 -1.67
C GLN A 86 -18.54 6.77 -3.07
N ASN A 87 -18.04 7.56 -4.04
CA ASN A 87 -18.44 7.49 -5.44
C ASN A 87 -17.72 6.39 -6.24
N ARG A 88 -16.82 5.64 -5.60
CA ARG A 88 -15.99 4.55 -6.15
C ARG A 88 -15.14 4.95 -7.35
N ARG A 89 -14.76 6.23 -7.43
CA ARG A 89 -13.88 6.77 -8.48
C ARG A 89 -12.40 6.72 -8.12
N GLU A 90 -12.09 6.57 -6.84
CA GLU A 90 -10.72 6.52 -6.35
C GLU A 90 -10.62 5.47 -5.25
N ALA A 91 -9.50 4.75 -5.17
CA ALA A 91 -9.23 3.84 -4.08
C ALA A 91 -7.73 3.74 -3.76
N LEU A 92 -7.43 3.45 -2.49
CA LEU A 92 -6.13 3.00 -2.03
C LEU A 92 -6.25 1.58 -1.48
N PHE A 93 -5.33 0.69 -1.83
CA PHE A 93 -5.25 -0.64 -1.24
C PHE A 93 -3.86 -0.89 -0.70
N SER A 94 -3.78 -1.35 0.54
CA SER A 94 -2.55 -1.83 1.15
C SER A 94 -2.49 -3.35 1.03
N TYR A 95 -1.33 -3.87 0.64
CA TYR A 95 -0.97 -5.28 0.74
C TYR A 95 0.40 -5.37 1.41
N ALA A 96 0.50 -6.05 2.54
CA ALA A 96 1.72 -6.26 3.30
C ALA A 96 2.04 -7.75 3.37
N LEU A 97 3.28 -8.11 3.04
CA LEU A 97 3.82 -9.45 3.26
C LEU A 97 4.55 -9.45 4.60
N LEU A 98 4.02 -10.18 5.58
CA LEU A 98 4.52 -10.18 6.96
C LEU A 98 5.64 -11.19 7.15
N LYS A 99 5.56 -12.35 6.47
CA LYS A 99 6.54 -13.44 6.49
C LYS A 99 6.72 -13.97 5.07
N THR A 100 7.79 -14.70 4.82
CA THR A 100 8.01 -15.34 3.52
C THR A 100 6.82 -16.22 3.16
N SER A 101 6.30 -16.06 1.94
CA SER A 101 5.22 -16.90 1.44
C SER A 101 5.70 -18.36 1.36
N PRO A 102 4.89 -19.34 1.78
CA PRO A 102 5.20 -20.75 1.55
C PRO A 102 5.08 -21.15 0.06
N GLN A 103 4.52 -20.27 -0.78
CA GLN A 103 4.30 -20.49 -2.20
C GLN A 103 5.43 -19.87 -3.03
N SER A 104 5.90 -20.58 -4.05
CA SER A 104 6.91 -20.08 -5.01
C SER A 104 6.40 -18.92 -5.88
N THR A 105 5.09 -18.82 -6.03
CA THR A 105 4.42 -17.78 -6.82
C THR A 105 3.34 -17.15 -5.97
N PRO A 106 3.36 -15.83 -5.75
CA PRO A 106 2.33 -15.19 -4.93
C PRO A 106 0.96 -15.30 -5.59
N GLY A 107 -0.09 -15.32 -4.77
CA GLY A 107 -1.46 -15.25 -5.25
C GLY A 107 -1.76 -13.96 -6.01
N ARG A 108 -2.97 -13.89 -6.58
CA ARG A 108 -3.48 -12.66 -7.21
C ARG A 108 -4.17 -11.81 -6.16
N PHE A 109 -3.85 -10.52 -6.15
CA PHE A 109 -4.57 -9.57 -5.32
C PHE A 109 -5.86 -9.15 -6.03
N LEU A 110 -6.99 -9.59 -5.47
CA LEU A 110 -8.32 -9.26 -5.95
C LEU A 110 -8.76 -7.95 -5.30
N PHE A 111 -8.85 -6.86 -6.05
CA PHE A 111 -9.38 -5.61 -5.50
C PHE A 111 -10.87 -5.78 -5.16
N ARG A 112 -11.44 -4.99 -4.24
CA ARG A 112 -12.86 -5.11 -3.85
C ARG A 112 -13.52 -3.74 -3.75
N GLY A 113 -14.84 -3.68 -3.97
CA GLY A 113 -15.60 -2.43 -3.79
C GLY A 113 -15.59 -1.47 -4.99
N LEU A 114 -15.06 -1.88 -6.15
CA LEU A 114 -15.02 -1.07 -7.38
C LEU A 114 -16.34 -1.16 -8.18
N LYS A 115 -16.52 -0.27 -9.17
CA LYS A 115 -17.61 -0.38 -10.15
C LYS A 115 -17.23 -1.36 -11.26
N ARG A 116 -17.99 -2.45 -11.43
CA ARG A 116 -17.73 -3.50 -12.45
C ARG A 116 -17.45 -2.94 -13.86
N LYS A 117 -18.28 -2.01 -14.32
CA LYS A 117 -18.21 -1.48 -15.70
C LYS A 117 -17.26 -0.28 -15.87
N ALA A 118 -16.73 0.28 -14.79
CA ALA A 118 -15.75 1.36 -14.89
C ALA A 118 -14.36 0.78 -15.17
N HIS A 119 -13.50 1.57 -15.81
CA HIS A 119 -12.09 1.24 -15.98
C HIS A 119 -11.26 2.07 -15.00
N TYR A 120 -10.17 1.50 -14.50
CA TYR A 120 -9.32 2.14 -13.52
C TYR A 120 -7.86 2.09 -13.97
N ASP A 121 -7.19 3.24 -13.87
CA ASP A 121 -5.74 3.32 -13.87
C ASP A 121 -5.22 2.78 -12.54
N VAL A 122 -4.32 1.81 -12.59
CA VAL A 122 -3.74 1.17 -11.41
C VAL A 122 -2.25 1.48 -11.33
N LYS A 123 -1.80 2.00 -10.18
CA LYS A 123 -0.39 2.34 -9.94
C LYS A 123 0.04 1.91 -8.55
N ILE A 124 1.33 1.59 -8.37
CA ILE A 124 1.92 1.53 -7.04
C ILE A 124 2.21 2.96 -6.59
N ALA A 125 1.52 3.42 -5.56
CA ALA A 125 1.73 4.72 -4.94
C ALA A 125 2.82 4.68 -3.86
N TRP A 126 3.08 3.49 -3.29
CA TRP A 126 4.12 3.30 -2.28
C TRP A 126 4.61 1.85 -2.26
N PRO A 127 5.91 1.58 -2.02
CA PRO A 127 7.00 2.53 -1.77
C PRO A 127 7.50 3.21 -3.06
N LEU A 128 8.39 4.21 -2.91
CA LEU A 128 9.02 4.90 -4.05
C LEU A 128 9.77 3.95 -4.99
N ALA A 129 10.39 2.92 -4.42
CA ALA A 129 11.11 1.89 -5.15
C ALA A 129 10.74 0.53 -4.53
N PRO A 130 9.74 -0.18 -5.07
CA PRO A 130 9.41 -1.53 -4.65
C PRO A 130 10.62 -2.43 -4.85
N ARG A 131 10.98 -3.22 -3.83
CA ARG A 131 11.96 -4.31 -3.99
C ARG A 131 11.20 -5.58 -4.33
N SER A 132 11.40 -6.08 -5.54
CA SER A 132 10.84 -7.35 -5.98
C SER A 132 11.86 -8.17 -6.76
N TYR A 133 11.68 -9.49 -6.74
CA TYR A 133 12.49 -10.43 -7.50
C TYR A 133 11.91 -10.75 -8.89
N SER A 134 10.79 -10.12 -9.24
CA SER A 134 10.13 -10.24 -10.53
C SER A 134 9.72 -8.85 -11.04
N GLY A 135 9.53 -8.74 -12.36
CA GLY A 135 8.84 -7.58 -12.95
C GLY A 135 7.44 -7.45 -12.38
N SER A 136 6.94 -6.22 -12.26
CA SER A 136 5.57 -5.96 -11.82
C SER A 136 4.62 -6.22 -12.98
N ILE A 137 3.44 -6.77 -12.71
CA ILE A 137 2.36 -6.83 -13.73
C ILE A 137 2.00 -5.41 -14.21
N LEU A 138 2.25 -4.38 -13.39
CA LEU A 138 2.07 -2.98 -13.77
C LEU A 138 3.05 -2.56 -14.87
N ASP A 139 4.25 -3.13 -14.93
CA ASP A 139 5.21 -2.86 -15.99
C ASP A 139 4.75 -3.48 -17.32
N VAL A 140 3.98 -4.57 -17.27
CA VAL A 140 3.45 -5.28 -18.43
C VAL A 140 2.18 -4.61 -18.98
N ILE A 141 1.24 -4.23 -18.11
CA ILE A 141 0.01 -3.54 -18.56
C ILE A 141 0.23 -2.05 -18.84
N GLY A 142 1.35 -1.48 -18.36
CA GLY A 142 1.68 -0.07 -18.51
C GLY A 142 0.57 0.85 -17.99
N SER A 143 0.12 1.76 -18.86
CA SER A 143 -0.93 2.75 -18.56
C SER A 143 -2.31 2.33 -19.06
N THR A 144 -2.54 1.05 -19.39
CA THR A 144 -3.85 0.61 -19.88
C THR A 144 -4.85 0.48 -18.72
N PRO A 145 -5.99 1.20 -18.76
CA PRO A 145 -7.02 1.08 -17.73
C PRO A 145 -7.63 -0.33 -17.70
N VAL A 146 -7.81 -0.88 -16.49
CA VAL A 146 -8.38 -2.23 -16.30
C VAL A 146 -9.79 -2.12 -15.77
N SER A 147 -10.71 -2.93 -16.31
CA SER A 147 -12.10 -2.92 -15.83
C SER A 147 -12.19 -3.32 -14.36
N GLY A 148 -13.09 -2.67 -13.62
CA GLY A 148 -13.34 -2.99 -12.22
C GLY A 148 -13.77 -4.46 -12.04
N ASP A 149 -14.45 -5.05 -13.02
CA ASP A 149 -14.78 -6.47 -13.00
C ASP A 149 -13.54 -7.37 -13.05
N ALA A 150 -12.61 -7.10 -13.96
CA ALA A 150 -11.35 -7.85 -14.05
C ALA A 150 -10.52 -7.69 -12.77
N LEU A 151 -10.41 -6.46 -12.24
CA LEU A 151 -9.71 -6.19 -10.99
C LEU A 151 -10.31 -6.95 -9.79
N MET A 152 -11.63 -7.14 -9.75
CA MET A 152 -12.30 -7.82 -8.64
C MET A 152 -12.36 -9.35 -8.78
N ARG A 153 -12.40 -9.88 -10.01
CA ARG A 153 -12.57 -11.32 -10.25
C ARG A 153 -11.28 -12.03 -10.64
N ALA A 154 -10.50 -11.44 -11.54
CA ALA A 154 -9.22 -11.98 -11.96
C ALA A 154 -8.07 -11.45 -11.10
N GLY A 155 -8.16 -10.20 -10.65
CA GLY A 155 -7.14 -9.52 -9.85
C GLY A 155 -5.82 -9.32 -10.57
N MET A 156 -4.83 -8.85 -9.81
CA MET A 156 -3.48 -8.59 -10.31
C MET A 156 -2.47 -9.53 -9.70
N GLN A 157 -1.58 -10.06 -10.55
CA GLN A 157 -0.43 -10.82 -10.09
C GLN A 157 0.49 -9.91 -9.30
N LEU A 158 0.71 -10.22 -8.03
CA LEU A 158 1.66 -9.48 -7.21
C LEU A 158 3.09 -9.81 -7.62
N PRO A 159 4.03 -8.86 -7.52
CA PRO A 159 5.44 -9.17 -7.67
C PRO A 159 5.92 -10.06 -6.51
N ILE A 160 7.01 -10.79 -6.71
CA ILE A 160 7.64 -11.54 -5.61
C ILE A 160 8.29 -10.54 -4.65
N MET A 161 7.71 -10.39 -3.46
CA MET A 161 8.12 -9.42 -2.43
C MET A 161 9.05 -10.05 -1.39
N GLU A 162 9.93 -9.25 -0.80
CA GLU A 162 10.64 -9.61 0.43
C GLU A 162 9.67 -9.58 1.63
N PRO A 163 9.86 -10.42 2.67
CA PRO A 163 9.09 -10.31 3.90
C PRO A 163 9.27 -8.95 4.57
N GLU A 164 8.31 -8.58 5.42
CA GLU A 164 8.24 -7.27 6.11
C GLU A 164 8.24 -6.07 5.15
N SER A 165 7.62 -6.25 3.98
CA SER A 165 7.40 -5.22 2.98
C SER A 165 5.92 -5.03 2.68
N LEU A 166 5.57 -3.89 2.10
CA LEU A 166 4.21 -3.60 1.68
C LEU A 166 4.18 -2.85 0.37
N LEU A 167 3.06 -2.94 -0.32
CA LEU A 167 2.68 -2.13 -1.47
C LEU A 167 1.40 -1.36 -1.14
N VAL A 168 1.34 -0.11 -1.59
CA VAL A 168 0.09 0.66 -1.65
C VAL A 168 -0.25 0.88 -3.10
N PHE A 169 -1.38 0.36 -3.53
CA PHE A 169 -1.96 0.59 -4.85
C PHE A 169 -2.87 1.80 -4.81
N HIS A 170 -2.79 2.67 -5.82
CA HIS A 170 -3.72 3.76 -6.07
C HIS A 170 -4.47 3.48 -7.37
N LEU A 171 -5.80 3.47 -7.27
CA LEU A 171 -6.71 3.22 -8.37
C LEU A 171 -7.55 4.47 -8.61
N VAL A 172 -7.58 4.95 -9.85
CA VAL A 172 -8.40 6.10 -10.26
C VAL A 172 -9.25 5.70 -11.45
N GLN A 173 -10.55 5.99 -11.42
CA GLN A 173 -11.42 5.74 -12.55
C GLN A 173 -10.92 6.55 -13.75
N ALA A 174 -10.61 5.86 -14.85
CA ALA A 174 -10.26 6.47 -16.12
C ALA A 174 -11.47 7.23 -16.70
N SER A 175 -11.18 8.34 -17.37
CA SER A 175 -12.17 9.18 -18.06
C SER A 175 -12.84 8.45 -19.22
#